data_AF-A0A2W7AU38-F1
#
_entry.id   AF-A0A2W7AU38-F1
#
_cell.length_a   1.000
_cell.length_b   1.000
_cell.length_c   1.000
_cell.angle_alpha   90.00
_cell.angle_beta   90.00
_cell.angle_gamma   90.00
#
_symmetry.space_group_name_H-M   'P 1'
#
loop_
_entity.id
_entity.type
_entity.pdbx_description
1 polymer ?
#
loop_
_entity_poly.entity_id
_entity_poly.type
_entity_poly.pdbx_seq_one_letter_code
_entity_poly.pdbx_strand_id
1 'polypeptide(L)'
;MRLQNYATLNGTVALIQIYADAAKTSTSPLGAVLQSVLFNNPTSDSGAAGNFTFTPTSTFTFAADTRYWLLVDATAGSYNWRANSPGVTPTGISGITFNGGQLSTNNGTSYTSSAVFNSFDINATAIPVPFEFEATGGLAMLGGAWLLRKHLKKKS
;
A
#
# COMPACT_ATOMS: atom_id res chain seq x y z
N MET A 1 4.85 13.24 -1.42
CA MET A 1 4.58 13.11 -2.88
C MET A 1 4.96 14.41 -3.59
N ARG A 2 5.62 14.36 -4.75
CA ARG A 2 6.02 15.58 -5.47
C ARG A 2 5.01 15.98 -6.55
N LEU A 3 4.32 17.10 -6.37
CA LEU A 3 3.31 17.60 -7.31
C LEU A 3 3.72 18.95 -7.90
N GLN A 4 3.19 19.27 -9.08
CA GLN A 4 3.29 20.56 -9.74
C GLN A 4 1.90 21.03 -10.19
N ASN A 5 1.66 22.34 -10.14
CA ASN A 5 0.36 22.97 -10.41
C ASN A 5 -0.73 22.52 -9.43
N TYR A 6 -0.34 22.14 -8.21
CA TYR A 6 -1.27 21.73 -7.16
C TYR A 6 -1.76 22.99 -6.44
N ALA A 7 -3.01 23.40 -6.69
CA ALA A 7 -3.65 24.60 -6.15
C ALA A 7 -5.05 24.29 -5.58
N THR A 8 -5.13 23.91 -4.31
CA THR A 8 -6.39 23.44 -3.70
C THR A 8 -7.46 24.53 -3.64
N LEU A 9 -7.06 25.80 -3.46
CA LEU A 9 -8.00 26.93 -3.42
C LEU A 9 -8.63 27.25 -4.78
N ASN A 10 -8.00 26.80 -5.87
CA ASN A 10 -8.51 26.94 -7.24
C ASN A 10 -9.21 25.66 -7.73
N GLY A 11 -9.57 24.76 -6.80
CA GLY A 11 -10.32 23.54 -7.09
C GLY A 11 -9.49 22.32 -7.50
N THR A 12 -8.17 22.45 -7.69
CA THR A 12 -7.31 21.29 -7.97
C THR A 12 -6.93 20.59 -6.67
N VAL A 13 -7.82 19.72 -6.19
CA VAL A 13 -7.61 18.92 -4.99
C VAL A 13 -7.28 17.49 -5.41
N ALA A 14 -6.25 16.91 -4.80
CA ALA A 14 -5.86 15.54 -5.07
C ALA A 14 -6.83 14.59 -4.36
N LEU A 15 -7.26 13.57 -5.08
CA LEU A 15 -7.97 12.41 -4.58
C LEU A 15 -6.94 11.29 -4.41
N ILE A 16 -6.68 10.92 -3.17
CA ILE A 16 -5.82 9.79 -2.83
C ILE A 16 -6.71 8.63 -2.39
N GLN A 17 -6.56 7.48 -3.03
CA GLN A 17 -7.33 6.29 -2.75
C GLN A 17 -6.41 5.07 -2.63
N ILE A 18 -6.78 4.15 -1.76
CA ILE A 18 -6.10 2.86 -1.60
C ILE A 18 -7.04 1.77 -2.09
N TYR A 19 -6.55 0.88 -2.96
CA TYR A 19 -7.27 -0.33 -3.36
C TYR A 19 -6.50 -1.56 -2.91
N ALA A 20 -7.19 -2.52 -2.30
CA ALA A 20 -6.61 -3.80 -1.89
C ALA A 20 -6.87 -4.87 -2.97
N ASP A 21 -5.82 -5.57 -3.35
CA ASP A 21 -5.84 -6.69 -4.28
C ASP A 21 -5.24 -7.93 -3.59
N ALA A 22 -6.07 -8.56 -2.76
CA ALA A 22 -5.69 -9.76 -2.01
C ALA A 22 -5.37 -10.95 -2.94
N ALA A 23 -6.06 -11.05 -4.08
CA ALA A 23 -5.83 -12.12 -5.04
C ALA A 23 -4.55 -11.91 -5.89
N LYS A 24 -4.03 -10.67 -5.94
CA LYS A 24 -2.87 -10.28 -6.73
C LYS A 24 -3.03 -10.57 -8.23
N THR A 25 -4.28 -10.53 -8.72
CA THR A 25 -4.61 -10.80 -10.13
C THR A 25 -4.94 -9.55 -10.93
N SER A 26 -5.22 -8.42 -10.27
CA SER A 26 -5.58 -7.19 -10.98
C SER A 26 -4.39 -6.59 -11.75
N THR A 27 -4.64 -5.96 -12.90
CA THR A 27 -3.62 -5.21 -13.66
C THR A 27 -3.77 -3.71 -13.49
N SER A 28 -4.82 -3.27 -12.79
CA SER A 28 -5.11 -1.86 -12.50
C SER A 28 -5.96 -1.75 -11.22
N PRO A 29 -6.10 -0.53 -10.66
CA PRO A 29 -6.95 -0.30 -9.49
C PRO A 29 -8.42 -0.70 -9.68
N LEU A 30 -8.94 -0.69 -10.92
CA LEU A 30 -10.34 -1.04 -11.23
C LEU A 30 -10.69 -2.50 -10.92
N GLY A 31 -9.70 -3.39 -10.94
CA GLY A 31 -9.87 -4.80 -10.62
C GLY A 31 -9.67 -5.11 -9.13
N ALA A 32 -9.47 -4.09 -8.29
CA ALA A 32 -9.17 -4.22 -6.88
C ALA A 32 -10.28 -3.60 -6.01
N VAL A 33 -10.24 -3.85 -4.70
CA VAL A 33 -11.28 -3.40 -3.76
C VAL A 33 -10.89 -2.06 -3.15
N LEU A 34 -11.67 -1.01 -3.43
CA LEU A 34 -11.49 0.30 -2.80
C LEU A 34 -11.59 0.20 -1.27
N GLN A 35 -10.59 0.72 -0.58
CA GLN A 35 -10.55 0.82 0.87
C GLN A 35 -11.13 2.15 1.34
N SER A 36 -11.89 2.11 2.43
CA SER A 36 -12.49 3.31 3.05
C SER A 36 -11.46 4.10 3.86
N VAL A 37 -10.49 4.70 3.18
CA VAL A 37 -9.48 5.58 3.77
C VAL A 37 -9.69 6.99 3.22
N LEU A 38 -9.88 7.95 4.10
CA LEU A 38 -9.93 9.37 3.74
C LEU A 38 -8.59 10.03 4.08
N PHE A 39 -8.23 11.07 3.34
CA PHE A 39 -6.98 11.79 3.52
C PHE A 39 -7.24 13.28 3.76
N ASN A 40 -6.50 13.85 4.70
CA ASN A 40 -6.33 15.28 4.82
C ASN A 40 -5.35 15.74 3.75
N ASN A 41 -5.86 16.52 2.81
CA ASN A 41 -5.07 17.09 1.73
C ASN A 41 -4.34 18.35 2.22
N PRO A 42 -3.04 18.49 1.94
CA PRO A 42 -2.34 19.75 2.23
C PRO A 42 -2.93 20.86 1.37
N THR A 43 -3.00 22.07 1.92
CA THR A 43 -3.45 23.25 1.18
C THR A 43 -2.35 23.83 0.32
N SER A 44 -2.72 24.43 -0.80
CA SER A 44 -1.82 25.25 -1.61
C SER A 44 -2.57 26.36 -2.33
N ASP A 45 -2.04 27.57 -2.23
CA ASP A 45 -2.71 28.81 -2.65
C ASP A 45 -2.26 29.29 -4.04
N SER A 46 -1.22 28.68 -4.59
CA SER A 46 -0.73 28.92 -5.96
C SER A 46 -0.53 27.58 -6.64
N GLY A 47 -0.31 27.55 -7.97
CA GLY A 47 0.03 26.33 -8.71
C GLY A 47 1.39 25.76 -8.30
N ALA A 48 1.52 25.35 -7.04
CA ALA A 48 2.79 25.10 -6.40
C ALA A 48 3.46 23.87 -6.98
N ALA A 49 4.78 23.95 -7.07
CA ALA A 49 5.65 22.83 -7.34
C ALA A 49 6.40 22.49 -6.05
N GLY A 50 6.16 21.32 -5.49
CA GLY A 50 6.69 20.99 -4.17
C GLY A 50 6.40 19.58 -3.70
N ASN A 51 6.84 19.30 -2.49
CA ASN A 51 6.56 18.07 -1.78
C ASN A 51 5.33 18.26 -0.89
N PHE A 52 4.34 17.40 -1.08
CA PHE A 52 3.07 17.41 -0.38
C PHE A 52 2.92 16.13 0.44
N THR A 53 2.46 16.29 1.68
CA THR A 53 2.20 15.20 2.61
C THR A 53 0.70 15.04 2.76
N PHE A 54 0.22 13.84 2.47
CA PHE A 54 -1.18 13.45 2.62
C PHE A 54 -1.29 12.55 3.85
N THR A 55 -2.13 12.95 4.80
CA THR A 55 -2.25 12.23 6.08
C THR A 55 -3.61 11.56 6.14
N PRO A 56 -3.70 10.24 6.38
CA PRO A 56 -5.00 9.59 6.50
C PRO A 56 -5.75 10.13 7.73
N THR A 57 -7.07 10.27 7.64
CA THR A 57 -7.91 10.78 8.75
C THR A 57 -8.05 9.79 9.90
N SER A 58 -7.75 8.52 9.64
CA SER A 58 -7.74 7.42 10.60
C SER A 58 -6.61 6.46 10.27
N THR A 59 -6.17 5.67 11.25
CA THR A 59 -5.15 4.64 11.03
C THR A 59 -5.63 3.63 9.99
N PHE A 60 -4.81 3.37 8.98
CA PHE A 60 -5.00 2.29 8.02
C PHE A 60 -3.92 1.23 8.22
N THR A 61 -4.35 -0.03 8.36
CA THR A 61 -3.44 -1.16 8.53
C THR A 61 -3.38 -1.97 7.24
N PHE A 62 -2.19 -2.07 6.66
CA PHE A 62 -1.93 -2.96 5.54
C PHE A 62 -1.99 -4.42 6.03
N ALA A 63 -2.81 -5.23 5.37
CA ALA A 63 -2.87 -6.66 5.60
C ALA A 63 -1.62 -7.34 5.03
N ALA A 64 -1.12 -8.35 5.73
CA ALA A 64 -0.07 -9.20 5.23
C ALA A 64 -0.49 -9.86 3.90
N ASP A 65 0.50 -10.21 3.09
CA ASP A 65 0.33 -10.92 1.82
C ASP A 65 -0.68 -10.28 0.84
N THR A 66 -0.90 -8.96 0.92
CA THR A 66 -1.85 -8.24 0.08
C THR A 66 -1.14 -7.23 -0.81
N ARG A 67 -1.47 -7.20 -2.11
CA ARG A 67 -1.01 -6.13 -3.00
C ARG A 67 -1.94 -4.93 -2.86
N TYR A 68 -1.38 -3.73 -2.86
CA TYR A 68 -2.14 -2.49 -2.79
C TYR A 68 -1.85 -1.60 -3.99
N TRP A 69 -2.88 -0.94 -4.48
CA TRP A 69 -2.75 0.19 -5.39
C TRP A 69 -2.91 1.49 -4.60
N LEU A 70 -1.99 2.43 -4.83
CA LEU A 70 -2.16 3.82 -4.45
C LEU A 70 -2.61 4.58 -5.70
N LEU A 71 -3.90 4.93 -5.76
CA LEU A 71 -4.45 5.76 -6.83
C LEU A 71 -4.35 7.23 -6.43
N VAL A 72 -3.87 8.04 -7.37
CA VAL A 72 -3.73 9.49 -7.23
C VAL A 72 -4.42 10.12 -8.43
N ASP A 73 -5.49 10.86 -8.15
CA ASP A 73 -6.35 11.49 -9.15
C ASP A 73 -6.70 12.93 -8.74
N ALA A 74 -7.38 13.70 -9.58
CA ALA A 74 -7.88 15.03 -9.25
C ALA A 74 -9.40 15.00 -9.08
N THR A 75 -9.91 15.57 -7.98
CA THR A 75 -11.37 15.73 -7.82
C THR A 75 -11.95 16.74 -8.82
N ALA A 76 -11.14 17.73 -9.21
CA ALA A 76 -11.41 18.67 -10.26
C ALA A 76 -10.10 19.25 -10.82
N GLY A 77 -10.13 19.70 -12.08
CA GLY A 77 -8.98 20.25 -12.78
C GLY A 77 -7.86 19.22 -13.01
N SER A 78 -6.62 19.67 -13.09
CA SER A 78 -5.46 18.81 -13.35
C SER A 78 -4.20 19.31 -12.64
N TYR A 79 -3.37 18.39 -12.18
CA TYR A 79 -2.02 18.67 -11.67
C TYR A 79 -1.05 17.60 -12.17
N ASN A 80 0.25 17.88 -12.08
CA ASN A 80 1.29 16.96 -12.54
C ASN A 80 1.91 16.23 -11.35
N TRP A 81 1.85 14.90 -11.36
CA TRP A 81 2.65 14.09 -10.44
C TRP A 81 4.06 13.92 -10.99
N ARG A 82 5.04 14.55 -10.35
CA ARG A 82 6.41 14.62 -10.85
C ARG A 82 7.13 13.29 -10.61
N ALA A 83 7.89 12.86 -11.61
CA ALA A 83 8.77 11.71 -11.56
C ALA A 83 10.24 12.09 -11.45
N ASN A 84 11.08 11.16 -11.04
CA ASN A 84 12.54 11.35 -11.01
C ASN A 84 13.17 10.98 -12.37
N SER A 85 14.26 11.67 -12.72
CA SER A 85 15.12 11.32 -13.85
C SER A 85 16.59 11.43 -13.37
N PRO A 86 17.33 10.31 -13.25
CA PRO A 86 16.89 8.93 -13.50
C PRO A 86 15.75 8.48 -12.57
N GLY A 87 14.96 7.52 -13.02
CA GLY A 87 13.85 6.96 -12.24
C GLY A 87 14.37 6.30 -10.96
N VAL A 88 13.77 6.66 -9.82
CA VAL A 88 14.09 6.08 -8.52
C VAL A 88 12.83 5.37 -8.03
N THR A 89 12.96 4.08 -7.73
CA THR A 89 11.88 3.30 -7.15
C THR A 89 11.38 3.95 -5.85
N PRO A 90 10.08 4.23 -5.72
CA PRO A 90 9.52 4.75 -4.48
C PRO A 90 9.82 3.83 -3.29
N THR A 91 10.20 4.44 -2.18
CA THR A 91 10.48 3.76 -0.90
C THR A 91 9.33 3.97 0.08
N GLY A 92 9.47 3.46 1.30
CA GLY A 92 8.61 3.84 2.43
C GLY A 92 8.48 2.73 3.45
N ILE A 93 7.65 1.74 3.16
CA ILE A 93 7.31 0.69 4.10
C ILE A 93 8.27 -0.49 3.94
N SER A 94 8.99 -0.83 5.01
CA SER A 94 9.82 -2.04 5.06
C SER A 94 8.97 -3.28 4.76
N GLY A 95 9.43 -4.14 3.85
CA GLY A 95 8.71 -5.34 3.42
C GLY A 95 7.68 -5.13 2.30
N ILE A 96 7.40 -3.87 1.89
CA ILE A 96 6.57 -3.59 0.72
C ILE A 96 7.48 -3.25 -0.46
N THR A 97 7.36 -4.03 -1.54
CA THR A 97 8.09 -3.78 -2.80
C THR A 97 7.19 -3.05 -3.78
N PHE A 98 7.69 -1.98 -4.39
CA PHE A 98 6.98 -1.27 -5.45
C PHE A 98 6.90 -2.14 -6.71
N ASN A 99 5.69 -2.41 -7.20
CA ASN A 99 5.42 -3.35 -8.31
C ASN A 99 5.11 -2.66 -9.65
N GLY A 100 5.60 -1.43 -9.85
CA GLY A 100 5.39 -0.65 -11.07
C GLY A 100 4.23 0.34 -11.00
N GLY A 101 4.10 1.15 -12.06
CA GLY A 101 3.09 2.19 -12.20
C GLY A 101 2.07 1.89 -13.29
N GLN A 102 0.86 2.41 -13.13
CA GLN A 102 -0.20 2.39 -14.13
C GLN A 102 -0.66 3.84 -14.36
N LEU A 103 -0.90 4.21 -15.61
CA LEU A 103 -1.35 5.54 -16.01
C LEU A 103 -2.69 5.44 -16.76
N SER A 104 -3.61 6.34 -16.43
CA SER A 104 -4.82 6.59 -17.21
C SER A 104 -4.75 7.96 -17.87
N THR A 105 -5.24 8.05 -19.11
CA THR A 105 -5.41 9.31 -19.86
C THR A 105 -6.88 9.56 -20.22
N ASN A 106 -7.80 8.78 -19.65
CA ASN A 106 -9.23 8.81 -19.95
C ASN A 106 -10.07 8.76 -18.66
N ASN A 107 -9.69 9.58 -17.68
CA ASN A 107 -10.38 9.76 -16.41
C ASN A 107 -10.63 8.43 -15.66
N GLY A 108 -9.62 7.56 -15.63
CA GLY A 108 -9.68 6.31 -14.91
C GLY A 108 -10.51 5.20 -15.57
N THR A 109 -11.00 5.40 -16.81
CA THR A 109 -11.77 4.36 -17.53
C THR A 109 -10.91 3.16 -17.91
N SER A 110 -9.64 3.40 -18.25
CA SER A 110 -8.65 2.35 -18.51
C SER A 110 -7.26 2.78 -18.08
N TYR A 111 -6.39 1.79 -17.86
CA TYR A 111 -5.02 2.00 -17.42
C TYR A 111 -4.03 1.27 -18.34
N THR A 112 -2.83 1.84 -18.46
CA THR A 112 -1.72 1.27 -19.22
C THR A 112 -0.44 1.31 -18.37
N SER A 113 0.41 0.30 -18.53
CA SER A 113 1.66 0.20 -17.79
C SER A 113 2.56 1.39 -18.06
N SER A 114 3.07 1.99 -16.99
CA SER A 114 3.98 3.13 -17.04
C SER A 114 5.36 2.73 -16.53
N ALA A 115 6.40 3.05 -17.30
CA ALA A 115 7.79 2.95 -16.87
C ALA A 115 8.27 4.19 -16.09
N VAL A 116 7.40 5.18 -15.91
CA VAL A 116 7.72 6.42 -15.21
C VAL A 116 7.53 6.22 -13.71
N PHE A 117 8.60 6.43 -12.94
CA PHE A 117 8.58 6.34 -11.47
C PHE A 117 8.26 7.69 -10.85
N ASN A 118 6.99 7.91 -10.51
CA ASN A 118 6.56 9.10 -9.80
C ASN A 118 7.17 9.16 -8.38
N SER A 119 7.59 10.35 -7.94
CA SER A 119 8.30 10.52 -6.69
C SER A 119 7.33 10.58 -5.50
N PHE A 120 7.33 9.55 -4.67
CA PHE A 120 6.61 9.50 -3.40
C PHE A 120 7.31 8.60 -2.39
N ASP A 121 6.87 8.71 -1.15
CA ASP A 121 7.30 7.89 -0.03
C ASP A 121 6.07 7.63 0.84
N ILE A 122 5.99 6.45 1.44
CA ILE A 122 4.90 6.09 2.36
C ILE A 122 5.48 5.92 3.75
N ASN A 123 5.16 6.84 4.65
CA ASN A 123 5.53 6.74 6.05
C ASN A 123 4.51 5.86 6.78
N ALA A 124 4.89 4.64 7.12
CA ALA A 124 4.12 3.75 7.98
C ALA A 124 5.03 3.03 8.97
N THR A 125 4.48 2.73 10.14
CA THR A 125 5.14 1.90 11.15
C THR A 125 4.84 0.43 10.88
N ALA A 126 5.89 -0.38 10.74
CA ALA A 126 5.75 -1.83 10.72
C ALA A 126 5.19 -2.30 12.07
N ILE A 127 4.12 -3.09 12.03
CA ILE A 127 3.61 -3.80 13.22
C ILE A 127 4.36 -5.13 13.27
N PRO A 128 5.18 -5.41 14.30
CA PRO A 128 5.86 -6.68 14.42
C PRO A 128 4.84 -7.82 14.42
N VAL A 129 5.01 -8.81 13.53
CA VAL A 129 4.23 -10.04 13.64
C VAL A 129 4.69 -10.74 14.93
N PRO A 130 3.80 -11.13 15.84
CA PRO A 130 4.19 -11.69 17.14
C PRO A 130 5.07 -12.94 17.09
N PHE A 131 5.19 -13.59 15.92
CA PHE A 131 6.12 -14.67 15.65
C PHE A 131 6.26 -14.86 14.13
N GLU A 132 7.49 -14.99 13.65
CA GLU A 132 7.77 -15.61 12.35
C GLU A 132 7.81 -17.12 12.58
N PHE A 133 6.88 -17.87 11.99
CA PHE A 133 7.05 -19.31 11.90
C PHE A 133 7.98 -19.59 10.72
N GLU A 134 9.28 -19.65 11.00
CA GLU A 134 10.26 -20.28 10.11
C GLU A 134 9.86 -21.75 9.93
N ALA A 135 9.17 -22.09 8.84
CA ALA A 135 8.84 -23.46 8.47
C ALA A 135 10.08 -24.29 8.03
N THR A 136 11.28 -23.79 8.32
CA THR A 136 12.57 -24.32 7.89
C THR A 136 13.51 -24.54 9.09
N GLY A 137 13.00 -25.14 10.16
CA GLY A 137 13.84 -25.52 11.30
C GLY A 137 13.01 -26.05 12.46
N GLY A 138 12.89 -27.37 12.55
CA GLY A 138 11.94 -28.06 13.43
C GLY A 138 11.83 -27.55 14.86
N LEU A 139 10.58 -27.42 15.31
CA LEU A 139 10.16 -27.70 16.68
C LEU A 139 8.89 -28.55 16.63
N ALA A 140 9.09 -29.86 16.69
CA ALA A 140 8.06 -30.81 17.08
C ALA A 140 8.10 -30.94 18.60
N MET A 141 7.04 -30.57 19.33
CA MET A 141 6.75 -31.02 20.72
C MET A 141 5.28 -30.71 21.04
N LEU A 142 4.51 -31.45 21.85
CA LEU A 142 4.63 -32.77 22.51
C LEU A 142 3.20 -33.06 23.04
N GLY A 143 2.33 -33.65 22.21
CA GLY A 143 0.97 -34.04 22.63
C GLY A 143 0.78 -35.54 22.84
N GLY A 144 1.62 -36.37 22.22
CA GLY A 144 1.41 -37.84 22.18
C GLY A 144 1.98 -38.63 23.36
N ALA A 145 2.95 -38.08 24.11
CA ALA A 145 3.67 -38.86 25.11
C ALA A 145 2.92 -39.05 26.45
N TRP A 146 1.87 -38.26 26.72
CA TRP A 146 1.11 -38.39 27.96
C TRP A 146 0.05 -39.52 27.92
N LEU A 147 -0.47 -39.87 26.73
CA LEU A 147 -1.49 -40.91 26.59
C LEU A 147 -0.92 -42.35 26.71
N LEU A 148 0.37 -42.57 26.44
CA LEU A 148 0.96 -43.91 26.52
C LEU A 148 1.30 -44.37 27.95
N ARG A 149 1.46 -43.44 28.92
CA ARG A 149 1.78 -43.83 30.31
C ARG A 149 0.58 -44.36 31.11
N LYS A 150 -0.65 -44.10 30.69
CA LYS A 150 -1.84 -44.54 31.43
C LYS A 150 -2.21 -46.01 31.18
N HIS A 151 -1.72 -46.62 30.10
CA HIS A 151 -2.03 -48.02 29.75
C HIS A 151 -1.01 -49.06 30.22
N LEU A 152 0.17 -48.67 30.69
CA LEU A 152 1.20 -49.61 31.15
C LEU A 152 1.18 -49.89 32.67
N LYS A 153 0.27 -49.27 33.43
CA LYS A 153 0.12 -49.52 34.89
C LYS A 153 -1.02 -50.47 35.28
N LYS A 154 -1.48 -51.32 34.36
CA LYS A 154 -2.37 -52.45 34.68
C LYS A 154 -1.74 -53.76 34.22
N LYS A 155 -0.74 -54.23 34.96
CA LYS A 155 -0.37 -55.64 35.13
C LYS A 155 0.83 -55.74 36.08
N SER A 156 0.53 -55.95 37.36
CA SER A 156 1.21 -56.91 38.23
C SER A 156 0.29 -57.21 39.41
#